data_AF-A0A8T0XTC4-F1
#
_entry.id   AF-A0A8T0XTC4-F1
#
_cell.length_a   1.000
_cell.length_b   1.000
_cell.length_c   1.000
_cell.angle_alpha   90.00
_cell.angle_beta   90.00
_cell.angle_gamma   90.00
#
_symmetry.space_group_name_H-M   'P 1'
#
loop_
_entity.id
_entity.type
_entity.pdbx_description
1 polymer ?
#
loop_
_entity_poly.entity_id
_entity_poly.type
_entity_poly.pdbx_seq_one_letter_code
_entity_poly.pdbx_strand_id
1 'polypeptide(L)'
;MWMVGLGSLLRRRAAGGALGHEPKPIPRWEEEREVMRATAKGFKEMAFSHVHAKNWREAALAFGEQAAYDLKLGDEHSAASALLRSAKCYAWIHEEDEGAIAATKLALDKALALFVKRNDLEMAAVSCEELAELHVEQRELQTALDFFEKAADYYGSNLCSRSCRFEAGRLRFLLDNKETYLQSSDPD
;
A
#
# COMPACT_ATOMS: atom_id res chain seq x y z
N MET A 1 -49.06 7.72 35.44
CA MET A 1 -49.01 8.90 36.33
C MET A 1 -47.55 9.08 36.76
N TRP A 2 -46.91 10.11 36.19
CA TRP A 2 -45.62 10.80 36.47
C TRP A 2 -44.28 10.08 36.73
N MET A 3 -43.33 10.51 35.91
CA MET A 3 -41.86 10.43 35.96
C MET A 3 -41.22 10.99 37.24
N VAL A 4 -40.03 10.47 37.55
CA VAL A 4 -38.92 11.19 38.21
C VAL A 4 -37.64 10.71 37.51
N GLY A 5 -36.74 11.49 36.93
CA GLY A 5 -36.43 12.91 37.14
C GLY A 5 -35.05 13.06 37.79
N LEU A 6 -33.98 12.60 37.14
CA LEU A 6 -32.58 12.95 37.44
C LEU A 6 -32.07 13.63 36.15
N GLY A 7 -31.72 14.91 36.10
CA GLY A 7 -31.02 15.71 37.09
C GLY A 7 -29.63 16.02 36.52
N SER A 8 -29.56 16.89 35.51
CA SER A 8 -28.30 17.46 35.02
C SER A 8 -28.39 18.97 35.08
N LEU A 9 -27.79 19.49 36.14
CA LEU A 9 -27.65 20.89 36.47
C LEU A 9 -26.60 21.57 35.58
N LEU A 10 -26.86 22.85 35.28
CA LEU A 10 -25.92 23.94 34.95
C LEU A 10 -25.42 24.06 33.51
N ARG A 11 -26.03 25.00 32.76
CA ARG A 11 -25.46 26.35 32.65
C ARG A 11 -26.47 27.35 32.06
N ARG A 12 -26.72 28.45 32.78
CA ARG A 12 -27.43 29.64 32.28
C ARG A 12 -26.58 30.88 32.55
N ARG A 13 -26.01 31.47 31.50
CA ARG A 13 -25.59 32.89 31.30
C ARG A 13 -24.72 32.94 30.04
N ALA A 14 -24.80 33.89 29.13
CA ALA A 14 -25.50 35.15 29.06
C ALA A 14 -25.78 35.47 27.58
N ALA A 15 -26.84 36.22 27.33
CA ALA A 15 -27.08 36.86 26.05
C ALA A 15 -25.97 37.90 25.79
N GLY A 16 -25.26 37.74 24.68
CA GLY A 16 -24.35 38.70 24.09
C GLY A 16 -24.38 38.45 22.58
N GLY A 17 -24.97 39.39 21.84
CA GLY A 17 -25.25 39.26 20.42
C GLY A 17 -24.00 39.03 19.60
N ALA A 18 -23.80 37.80 19.16
CA ALA A 18 -23.20 37.52 17.87
C ALA A 18 -24.38 37.16 16.97
N LEU A 19 -24.49 37.81 15.79
CA LEU A 19 -25.36 37.35 14.72
C LEU A 19 -25.08 35.86 14.50
N GLY A 20 -25.97 35.04 15.04
CA GLY A 20 -25.81 33.60 15.12
C GLY A 20 -25.91 33.06 13.71
N HIS A 21 -24.77 32.82 13.09
CA HIS A 21 -24.72 31.94 11.96
C HIS A 21 -25.06 30.55 12.53
N GLU A 22 -26.34 30.15 12.45
CA GLU A 22 -26.71 28.77 12.74
C GLU A 22 -25.81 27.88 11.86
N PRO A 23 -25.06 26.95 12.45
CA PRO A 23 -24.27 26.01 11.66
C PRO A 23 -25.25 25.25 10.77
N LYS A 24 -25.06 25.35 9.45
CA LYS A 24 -25.87 24.60 8.50
C LYS A 24 -25.74 23.11 8.86
N PRO A 25 -26.84 22.35 8.91
CA PRO A 25 -26.77 20.92 9.16
C PRO A 25 -25.82 20.28 8.15
N ILE A 26 -24.85 19.52 8.65
CA ILE A 26 -23.92 18.79 7.80
C ILE A 26 -24.76 17.77 7.01
N PRO A 27 -24.61 17.70 5.68
CA PRO A 27 -25.28 16.67 4.91
C PRO A 27 -24.85 15.28 5.39
N ARG A 28 -25.79 14.35 5.55
CA ARG A 28 -25.51 12.98 6.01
C ARG A 28 -24.34 12.28 5.31
N TRP A 29 -24.17 12.50 4.00
CA TRP A 29 -23.05 11.91 3.24
C TRP A 29 -21.68 12.45 3.67
N GLU A 30 -21.62 13.66 4.22
CA GLU A 30 -20.40 14.27 4.73
C GLU A 30 -20.02 13.69 6.09
N GLU A 31 -21.01 13.46 6.96
CA GLU A 31 -20.84 12.71 8.22
C GLU A 31 -20.34 11.27 7.94
N GLU A 32 -20.96 10.57 6.97
CA GLU A 32 -20.53 9.22 6.57
C GLU A 32 -19.09 9.20 6.06
N ARG A 33 -18.66 10.22 5.29
CA ARG A 33 -17.26 10.36 4.85
C ARG A 33 -16.32 10.68 6.01
N GLU A 34 -16.73 11.47 6.98
CA GLU A 34 -15.93 11.74 8.18
C GLU A 34 -15.71 10.48 9.01
N VAL A 35 -16.76 9.67 9.19
CA VAL A 35 -16.64 8.35 9.83
C VAL A 35 -15.67 7.46 9.06
N MET A 36 -15.78 7.37 7.72
CA MET A 36 -14.83 6.60 6.91
C MET A 36 -13.39 7.08 7.06
N ARG A 37 -13.14 8.39 7.12
CA ARG A 37 -11.79 8.95 7.36
C ARG A 37 -11.26 8.57 8.74
N ALA A 38 -12.10 8.66 9.76
CA ALA A 38 -11.73 8.24 11.11
C ALA A 38 -11.43 6.74 11.17
N THR A 39 -12.22 5.92 10.48
CA THR A 39 -12.00 4.47 10.37
C THR A 39 -10.68 4.14 9.66
N ALA A 40 -10.40 4.77 8.52
CA ALA A 40 -9.12 4.59 7.82
C ALA A 40 -7.93 4.95 8.72
N LYS A 41 -8.01 6.08 9.43
CA LYS A 41 -6.99 6.49 10.40
C LYS A 41 -6.81 5.46 11.52
N GLY A 42 -7.90 4.91 12.06
CA GLY A 42 -7.84 3.87 13.09
C GLY A 42 -7.15 2.60 12.59
N PHE A 43 -7.44 2.15 11.36
CA PHE A 43 -6.74 1.01 10.76
C PHE A 43 -5.26 1.27 10.55
N LYS A 44 -4.88 2.49 10.13
CA LYS A 44 -3.46 2.88 10.00
C LYS A 44 -2.73 2.79 11.33
N GLU A 45 -3.33 3.32 12.41
CA GLU A 45 -2.75 3.27 13.76
C GLU A 45 -2.63 1.84 14.27
N MET A 46 -3.65 1.02 14.07
CA MET A 46 -3.65 -0.42 14.38
C MET A 46 -2.55 -1.16 13.61
N ALA A 47 -2.40 -0.90 12.31
CA ALA A 47 -1.38 -1.52 11.48
C ALA A 47 0.03 -1.21 12.00
N PHE A 48 0.32 0.04 12.34
CA PHE A 48 1.61 0.40 12.94
C PHE A 48 1.83 -0.25 14.30
N SER A 49 0.79 -0.37 15.14
CA SER A 49 0.88 -1.11 16.40
C SER A 49 1.27 -2.58 16.18
N HIS A 50 0.66 -3.24 15.19
CA HIS A 50 1.01 -4.61 14.81
C HIS A 50 2.42 -4.74 14.25
N VAL A 51 2.88 -3.78 13.42
CA VAL A 51 4.28 -3.72 12.94
C VAL A 51 5.25 -3.67 14.12
N HIS A 52 4.99 -2.82 15.11
CA HIS A 52 5.83 -2.73 16.31
C HIS A 52 5.83 -4.01 17.14
N ALA A 53 4.71 -4.73 17.17
CA ALA A 53 4.59 -6.03 17.82
C ALA A 53 5.17 -7.19 16.99
N LYS A 54 5.63 -6.95 15.75
CA LYS A 54 6.05 -7.97 14.76
C LYS A 54 4.93 -8.94 14.38
N ASN A 55 3.67 -8.51 14.52
CA ASN A 55 2.50 -9.25 14.06
C ASN A 55 2.24 -8.92 12.59
N TRP A 56 3.08 -9.47 11.71
CA TRP A 56 3.15 -9.06 10.30
C TRP A 56 1.86 -9.31 9.53
N ARG A 57 1.17 -10.43 9.79
CA ARG A 57 -0.09 -10.77 9.10
C ARG A 57 -1.19 -9.78 9.46
N GLU A 58 -1.35 -9.49 10.74
CA GLU A 58 -2.34 -8.53 11.25
C GLU A 58 -2.03 -7.11 10.77
N ALA A 59 -0.75 -6.73 10.73
CA ALA A 59 -0.32 -5.45 10.15
C ALA A 59 -0.70 -5.34 8.67
N ALA A 60 -0.41 -6.39 7.88
CA ALA A 60 -0.69 -6.40 6.45
C ALA A 60 -2.20 -6.27 6.17
N LEU A 61 -3.04 -7.01 6.92
CA LEU A 61 -4.49 -6.94 6.83
C LEU A 61 -5.01 -5.53 7.21
N ALA A 62 -4.52 -4.95 8.31
CA ALA A 62 -4.94 -3.62 8.74
C ALA A 62 -4.57 -2.52 7.72
N PHE A 63 -3.38 -2.60 7.09
CA PHE A 63 -3.04 -1.72 5.97
C PHE A 63 -3.94 -1.96 4.74
N GLY A 64 -4.34 -3.20 4.47
CA GLY A 64 -5.29 -3.52 3.40
C GLY A 64 -6.67 -2.90 3.63
N GLU A 65 -7.18 -2.95 4.87
CA GLU A 65 -8.42 -2.29 5.27
C GLU A 65 -8.30 -0.77 5.15
N GLN A 66 -7.19 -0.18 5.62
CA GLN A 66 -6.91 1.25 5.43
C GLN A 66 -7.03 1.62 3.95
N ALA A 67 -6.36 0.88 3.06
CA ALA A 67 -6.38 1.15 1.62
C ALA A 67 -7.80 1.08 1.04
N ALA A 68 -8.61 0.12 1.49
CA ALA A 68 -9.99 -0.03 1.02
C ALA A 68 -10.86 1.19 1.39
N TYR A 69 -10.71 1.76 2.58
CA TYR A 69 -11.40 2.99 2.96
C TYR A 69 -10.86 4.22 2.22
N ASP A 70 -9.54 4.33 2.07
CA ASP A 70 -8.90 5.43 1.34
C ASP A 70 -9.39 5.47 -0.13
N LEU A 71 -9.51 4.31 -0.80
CA LEU A 71 -10.09 4.22 -2.14
C LEU A 71 -11.56 4.66 -2.19
N LYS A 72 -12.39 4.25 -1.22
CA LYS A 72 -13.80 4.69 -1.14
C LYS A 72 -13.92 6.21 -0.95
N LEU A 73 -12.95 6.81 -0.27
CA LEU A 73 -12.87 8.26 -0.05
C LEU A 73 -12.32 9.03 -1.24
N GLY A 74 -11.72 8.33 -2.23
CA GLY A 74 -11.04 8.90 -3.39
C GLY A 74 -9.59 9.30 -3.12
N ASP A 75 -9.01 8.90 -1.99
CA ASP A 75 -7.61 9.17 -1.65
C ASP A 75 -6.69 8.06 -2.19
N GLU A 76 -6.50 8.08 -3.50
CA GLU A 76 -5.70 7.07 -4.20
C GLU A 76 -4.22 7.06 -3.77
N HIS A 77 -3.67 8.17 -3.30
CA HIS A 77 -2.27 8.23 -2.84
C HIS A 77 -2.10 7.53 -1.50
N SER A 78 -2.98 7.83 -0.55
CA SER A 78 -2.97 7.17 0.75
C SER A 78 -3.25 5.67 0.59
N ALA A 79 -4.18 5.30 -0.30
CA ALA A 79 -4.46 3.91 -0.63
C ALA A 79 -3.24 3.17 -1.20
N ALA A 80 -2.55 3.77 -2.19
CA ALA A 80 -1.35 3.18 -2.78
C ALA A 80 -0.24 2.99 -1.74
N SER A 81 -0.02 4.00 -0.90
CA SER A 81 0.95 3.95 0.20
C SER A 81 0.61 2.87 1.22
N ALA A 82 -0.67 2.67 1.54
CA ALA A 82 -1.14 1.64 2.44
C ALA A 82 -0.95 0.24 1.84
N LEU A 83 -1.28 0.05 0.55
CA LEU A 83 -1.04 -1.22 -0.15
C LEU A 83 0.44 -1.59 -0.20
N LEU A 84 1.33 -0.63 -0.49
CA LEU A 84 2.78 -0.87 -0.47
C LEU A 84 3.25 -1.29 0.93
N ARG A 85 2.75 -0.68 2.00
CA ARG A 85 3.06 -1.10 3.37
C ARG A 85 2.49 -2.49 3.70
N SER A 86 1.30 -2.80 3.21
CA SER A 86 0.69 -4.13 3.34
C SER A 86 1.58 -5.20 2.69
N ALA A 87 2.04 -4.96 1.46
CA ALA A 87 2.98 -5.83 0.75
C ALA A 87 4.27 -6.04 1.54
N LYS A 88 4.90 -4.96 2.02
CA LYS A 88 6.11 -5.05 2.86
C LYS A 88 5.88 -5.90 4.10
N CYS A 89 4.70 -5.81 4.73
CA CYS A 89 4.39 -6.67 5.89
C CYS A 89 4.26 -8.14 5.50
N TYR A 90 3.62 -8.47 4.37
CA TYR A 90 3.55 -9.83 3.88
C TYR A 90 4.92 -10.42 3.52
N ALA A 91 5.85 -9.60 3.01
CA ALA A 91 7.23 -10.04 2.71
C ALA A 91 8.03 -10.46 3.95
N TRP A 92 7.67 -10.00 5.16
CA TRP A 92 8.29 -10.45 6.42
C TRP A 92 7.67 -11.73 7.00
N ILE A 93 6.58 -12.23 6.41
CA ILE A 93 6.03 -13.55 6.73
C ILE A 93 6.90 -14.58 6.02
N HIS A 94 7.26 -15.67 6.71
CA HIS A 94 8.16 -16.71 6.20
C HIS A 94 8.01 -17.00 4.70
N GLU A 95 9.14 -16.98 3.97
CA GLU A 95 9.26 -17.03 2.50
C GLU A 95 8.55 -18.21 1.81
N GLU A 96 8.10 -19.22 2.55
CA GLU A 96 7.44 -20.43 2.01
C GLU A 96 5.90 -20.37 2.04
N ASP A 97 5.30 -19.32 2.61
CA ASP A 97 3.85 -19.15 2.59
C ASP A 97 3.39 -18.60 1.22
N GLU A 98 3.03 -19.51 0.31
CA GLU A 98 2.50 -19.17 -1.02
C GLU A 98 1.33 -18.18 -0.98
N GLY A 99 0.50 -18.24 0.06
CA GLY A 99 -0.61 -17.31 0.24
C GLY A 99 -0.14 -15.90 0.60
N ALA A 100 0.90 -15.78 1.42
CA ALA A 100 1.53 -14.51 1.72
C ALA A 100 2.21 -13.93 0.46
N ILE A 101 2.92 -14.76 -0.32
CA ILE A 101 3.56 -14.29 -1.56
C ILE A 101 2.53 -13.79 -2.57
N ALA A 102 1.43 -14.52 -2.77
CA ALA A 102 0.36 -14.09 -3.67
C ALA A 102 -0.29 -12.78 -3.20
N ALA A 103 -0.46 -12.59 -1.88
CA ALA A 103 -0.95 -11.35 -1.31
C ALA A 103 0.03 -10.18 -1.50
N THR A 104 1.34 -10.43 -1.33
CA THR A 104 2.40 -9.45 -1.62
C THR A 104 2.33 -8.97 -3.07
N LYS A 105 2.35 -9.90 -4.04
CA LYS A 105 2.24 -9.57 -5.48
C LYS A 105 1.00 -8.73 -5.77
N LEU A 106 -0.16 -9.19 -5.31
CA LEU A 106 -1.43 -8.50 -5.53
C LEU A 106 -1.44 -7.07 -4.94
N ALA A 107 -0.88 -6.90 -3.74
CA ALA A 107 -0.80 -5.59 -3.09
C ALA A 107 0.16 -4.65 -3.83
N LEU A 108 1.33 -5.14 -4.27
CA LEU A 108 2.29 -4.37 -5.06
C LEU A 108 1.74 -3.97 -6.42
N ASP A 109 1.09 -4.88 -7.15
CA ASP A 109 0.49 -4.57 -8.46
C ASP A 109 -0.56 -3.46 -8.36
N LYS A 110 -1.41 -3.52 -7.32
CA LYS A 110 -2.41 -2.48 -7.06
C LYS A 110 -1.75 -1.15 -6.68
N ALA A 111 -0.72 -1.17 -5.82
CA ALA A 111 0.03 0.03 -5.46
C ALA A 111 0.68 0.68 -6.68
N LEU A 112 1.38 -0.12 -7.50
CA LEU A 112 2.01 0.29 -8.75
C LEU A 112 1.00 0.95 -9.69
N ALA A 113 -0.15 0.32 -9.93
CA ALA A 113 -1.18 0.86 -10.81
C ALA A 113 -1.68 2.23 -10.32
N LEU A 114 -1.87 2.40 -9.01
CA LEU A 114 -2.29 3.67 -8.42
C LEU A 114 -1.21 4.74 -8.50
N PHE A 115 0.05 4.41 -8.21
CA PHE A 115 1.16 5.36 -8.31
C PHE A 115 1.36 5.84 -9.76
N VAL A 116 1.31 4.93 -10.73
CA VAL A 116 1.37 5.26 -12.16
C VAL A 116 0.20 6.16 -12.57
N LYS A 117 -1.03 5.82 -12.17
CA LYS A 117 -2.22 6.64 -12.45
C LYS A 117 -2.07 8.08 -11.93
N ARG A 118 -1.43 8.23 -10.77
CA ARG A 118 -1.17 9.53 -10.14
C ARG A 118 0.10 10.24 -10.62
N ASN A 119 0.85 9.62 -11.54
CA ASN A 119 2.14 10.10 -12.01
C ASN A 119 3.18 10.24 -10.87
N ASP A 120 3.05 9.43 -9.81
CA ASP A 120 4.05 9.30 -8.75
C ASP A 120 5.07 8.22 -9.18
N LEU A 121 5.92 8.60 -10.14
CA LEU A 121 6.84 7.67 -10.81
C LEU A 121 7.91 7.12 -9.87
N GLU A 122 8.33 7.89 -8.86
CA GLU A 122 9.29 7.42 -7.87
C GLU A 122 8.72 6.25 -7.06
N MET A 123 7.49 6.38 -6.56
CA MET A 123 6.84 5.28 -5.82
C MET A 123 6.40 4.12 -6.73
N ALA A 124 6.10 4.40 -8.00
CA ALA A 124 5.90 3.34 -9.00
C ALA A 124 7.20 2.53 -9.21
N ALA A 125 8.36 3.19 -9.28
CA ALA A 125 9.65 2.54 -9.41
C ALA A 125 9.97 1.65 -8.20
N VAL A 126 9.77 2.16 -6.98
CA VAL A 126 9.91 1.37 -5.73
C VAL A 126 9.02 0.12 -5.77
N SER A 127 7.77 0.25 -6.21
CA SER A 127 6.86 -0.89 -6.30
C SER A 127 7.32 -1.92 -7.34
N CYS A 128 7.95 -1.47 -8.44
CA CYS A 128 8.57 -2.37 -9.42
C CYS A 128 9.82 -3.08 -8.89
N GLU A 129 10.67 -2.41 -8.11
CA GLU A 129 11.83 -3.06 -7.47
C GLU A 129 11.41 -4.18 -6.54
N GLU A 130 10.42 -3.93 -5.67
CA GLU A 130 9.92 -4.93 -4.71
C GLU A 130 9.27 -6.13 -5.44
N LEU A 131 8.56 -5.88 -6.55
CA LEU A 131 8.06 -6.97 -7.41
C LEU A 131 9.20 -7.75 -8.05
N ALA A 132 10.22 -7.05 -8.57
CA ALA A 132 11.36 -7.69 -9.21
C ALA A 132 12.12 -8.60 -8.25
N GLU A 133 12.40 -8.14 -7.02
CA GLU A 133 13.06 -8.91 -5.97
C GLU A 133 12.27 -10.18 -5.64
N LEU A 134 10.96 -10.06 -5.45
CA LEU A 134 10.09 -11.22 -5.20
C LEU A 134 10.11 -12.23 -6.35
N HIS A 135 10.14 -11.76 -7.61
CA HIS A 135 10.28 -12.63 -8.78
C HIS A 135 11.67 -13.30 -8.85
N VAL A 136 12.74 -12.64 -8.39
CA VAL A 136 14.07 -13.27 -8.27
C VAL A 136 14.04 -14.42 -7.26
N GLU A 137 13.44 -14.21 -6.09
CA GLU A 137 13.29 -15.23 -5.04
C GLU A 137 12.54 -16.47 -5.56
N GLN A 138 11.49 -16.25 -6.36
CA GLN A 138 10.72 -17.30 -7.01
C GLN A 138 11.37 -17.90 -8.26
N ARG A 139 12.58 -17.47 -8.62
CA ARG A 139 13.34 -17.91 -9.80
C ARG A 139 12.66 -17.58 -11.13
N GLU A 140 11.75 -16.61 -11.15
CA GLU A 140 11.04 -16.08 -12.30
C GLU A 140 11.88 -14.97 -12.97
N LEU A 141 13.09 -15.32 -13.42
CA LEU A 141 14.14 -14.34 -13.77
C LEU A 141 13.76 -13.40 -14.91
N GLN A 142 12.98 -13.86 -15.91
CA GLN A 142 12.54 -13.01 -17.01
C GLN A 142 11.60 -11.91 -16.52
N THR A 143 10.61 -12.28 -15.70
CA THR A 143 9.66 -11.32 -15.11
C THR A 143 10.38 -10.32 -14.20
N ALA A 144 11.34 -10.80 -13.41
CA ALA A 144 12.16 -9.93 -12.57
C ALA A 144 12.97 -8.92 -13.41
N LEU A 145 13.56 -9.35 -14.53
CA LEU A 145 14.26 -8.47 -15.46
C LEU A 145 13.33 -7.37 -15.99
N ASP A 146 12.14 -7.74 -16.47
CA ASP A 146 11.18 -6.79 -17.04
C ASP A 146 10.79 -5.72 -16.00
N PHE A 147 10.63 -6.10 -14.73
CA PHE A 147 10.33 -5.16 -13.66
C PHE A 147 11.51 -4.27 -13.28
N PHE A 148 12.75 -4.78 -13.26
CA PHE A 148 13.92 -3.94 -13.03
C PHE A 148 14.13 -2.92 -14.17
N GLU A 149 13.91 -3.32 -15.43
CA GLU A 149 13.97 -2.37 -16.55
C GLU A 149 12.88 -1.29 -16.40
N LYS A 150 11.66 -1.69 -16.04
CA LYS A 150 10.55 -0.75 -15.78
C LYS A 150 10.83 0.19 -14.60
N ALA A 151 11.41 -0.31 -13.51
CA ALA A 151 11.82 0.52 -12.37
C ALA A 151 12.87 1.54 -12.79
N ALA A 152 13.86 1.12 -13.58
CA ALA A 152 14.89 2.00 -14.11
C ALA A 152 14.32 3.15 -14.94
N ASP A 153 13.31 2.87 -15.76
CA ASP A 153 12.63 3.85 -16.61
C ASP A 153 11.85 4.86 -15.77
N TYR A 154 11.12 4.40 -14.75
CA TYR A 154 10.40 5.30 -13.84
C TYR A 154 11.33 6.19 -13.01
N TYR A 155 12.47 5.67 -12.54
CA TYR A 155 13.49 6.48 -11.87
C TYR A 155 14.21 7.46 -12.81
N GLY A 156 14.17 7.26 -14.12
CA GLY A 156 14.81 8.12 -15.12
C GLY A 156 16.34 8.20 -14.93
N SER A 157 16.84 9.39 -14.60
CA SER A 157 18.29 9.65 -14.42
C SER A 157 18.77 9.55 -12.97
N ASN A 158 17.93 9.07 -12.04
CA ASN A 158 18.27 8.91 -10.63
C ASN A 158 19.36 7.83 -10.42
N LEU A 159 20.11 7.91 -9.32
CA LEU A 159 21.02 6.85 -8.86
C LEU A 159 20.32 5.50 -8.74
N CYS A 160 19.06 5.45 -8.28
CA CYS A 160 18.30 4.20 -8.21
C CYS A 160 18.15 3.54 -9.59
N SER A 161 17.96 4.33 -10.66
CA SER A 161 17.92 3.80 -12.03
C SER A 161 19.18 3.02 -12.40
N ARG A 162 20.36 3.48 -11.97
CA ARG A 162 21.62 2.77 -12.22
C ARG A 162 21.67 1.42 -11.51
N SER A 163 21.13 1.35 -10.29
CA SER A 163 21.01 0.11 -9.53
C SER A 163 20.07 -0.87 -10.24
N CYS A 164 18.86 -0.43 -10.63
CA CYS A 164 17.92 -1.29 -11.35
C CYS A 164 18.51 -1.80 -12.67
N ARG A 165 19.22 -0.95 -13.44
CA ARG A 165 19.88 -1.37 -14.69
C ARG A 165 20.99 -2.39 -14.46
N PHE A 166 21.73 -2.25 -13.36
CA PHE A 166 22.75 -3.22 -12.98
C PHE A 166 22.12 -4.58 -12.68
N GLU A 167 21.05 -4.60 -11.89
CA GLU A 167 20.29 -5.80 -11.56
C GLU A 167 19.68 -6.45 -12.81
N ALA A 168 19.04 -5.68 -13.69
CA ALA A 168 18.54 -6.16 -14.97
C ALA A 168 19.65 -6.78 -15.85
N GLY A 169 20.82 -6.13 -15.90
CA GLY A 169 21.99 -6.65 -16.62
C GLY A 169 22.50 -7.98 -16.04
N ARG A 170 22.53 -8.12 -14.71
CA ARG A 170 22.88 -9.38 -14.03
C ARG A 170 21.89 -10.48 -14.40
N LEU A 171 20.60 -10.20 -14.38
CA LEU A 171 19.57 -11.19 -14.72
C LEU A 171 19.62 -11.60 -16.20
N ARG A 172 19.85 -10.66 -17.12
CA ARG A 172 20.03 -10.95 -18.55
C ARG A 172 21.18 -11.94 -18.77
N PHE A 173 22.34 -11.68 -18.16
CA PHE A 173 23.47 -12.60 -18.21
C PHE A 173 23.13 -14.00 -17.68
N LEU A 174 22.38 -14.10 -16.58
CA LEU A 174 21.98 -15.40 -16.02
C LEU A 174 21.03 -16.18 -16.95
N LEU A 175 20.12 -15.47 -17.64
CA LEU A 175 19.20 -16.06 -18.61
C LEU A 175 19.94 -16.58 -19.84
N ASP A 176 20.82 -15.77 -20.43
CA ASP A 176 21.62 -16.14 -21.61
C ASP A 176 22.47 -17.40 -21.35
N ASN A 177 23.09 -17.48 -20.16
CA ASN A 177 23.87 -18.66 -19.79
C ASN A 177 23.01 -19.89 -19.53
N LYS A 178 21.81 -19.75 -18.94
CA LYS A 178 20.87 -20.88 -18.77
C LYS A 178 20.45 -21.46 -20.10
N GLU A 179 20.11 -20.62 -21.08
CA GLU A 179 19.74 -21.08 -22.43
C GLU A 179 20.90 -21.81 -23.10
N THR A 180 22.12 -21.30 -22.95
CA THR A 180 23.34 -21.94 -23.49
C THR A 180 23.53 -23.36 -22.95
N TYR A 181 23.30 -23.59 -21.65
CA TYR A 181 23.37 -24.93 -21.06
C TYR A 181 22.30 -25.88 -21.64
N LEU A 182 21.06 -25.43 -21.79
CA LEU A 182 19.97 -26.24 -22.33
C LEU A 182 20.21 -26.61 -23.81
N GLN A 183 20.69 -25.67 -24.63
CA GLN A 183 21.02 -25.94 -26.04
C GLN A 183 22.21 -26.91 -26.21
N SER A 184 23.15 -26.92 -25.26
CA SER A 184 24.31 -27.83 -25.30
C SER A 184 24.03 -29.25 -24.80
N SER A 185 22.85 -29.50 -24.23
CA SER A 185 22.49 -30.78 -23.60
C SER A 185 21.47 -31.62 -24.37
N ASP A 186 21.05 -31.18 -25.56
CA ASP A 186 20.37 -32.04 -26.53
C ASP A 186 21.41 -32.88 -27.30
N PRO A 187 21.41 -34.22 -27.16
CA PRO A 187 22.27 -35.09 -27.96
C PRO A 187 21.69 -35.31 -29.36
N ASP A 188 22.56 -35.25 -30.38
CA ASP A 188 22.31 -35.77 -31.74
C ASP A 188 21.96 -37.27 -31.74
#